data_AF-A0AA38X453-F1
#
_entry.id   AF-A0AA38X453-F1
#
_cell.length_a   1.000
_cell.length_b   1.000
_cell.length_c   1.000
_cell.angle_alpha   90.00
_cell.angle_beta   90.00
_cell.angle_gamma   90.00
#
_symmetry.space_group_name_H-M   'P 1'
#
loop_
_entity.id
_entity.type
_entity.pdbx_description
1 polymer ?
#
loop_
_entity_poly.entity_id
_entity_poly.type
_entity_poly.pdbx_seq_one_letter_code
_entity_poly.pdbx_strand_id
1 'polypeptide(L)'
;MAQTPAQRRANEKHAKGVEKRMGKPESAIKKKETKRSPVGIAAVVLLIFVVVAPLLIEQLKVLPYIWGLIRDALAKVGLVSG
;
A
#
# COMPACT_ATOMS: atom_id res chain seq x y z
N MET A 1 -53.90 -1.39 22.79
CA MET A 1 -54.84 -1.90 21.77
C MET A 1 -54.07 -2.86 20.88
N ALA A 2 -54.48 -4.12 20.81
CA ALA A 2 -53.87 -5.09 19.89
C ALA A 2 -54.43 -4.87 18.48
N GLN A 3 -53.57 -4.93 17.45
CA GLN A 3 -54.03 -4.81 16.06
C GLN A 3 -55.00 -5.95 15.72
N THR A 4 -56.08 -5.63 15.02
CA THR A 4 -57.02 -6.63 14.55
C THR A 4 -56.37 -7.51 13.46
N PRO A 5 -56.82 -8.75 13.26
CA PRO A 5 -56.30 -9.62 12.20
C PRO A 5 -56.39 -8.99 10.80
N ALA A 6 -57.43 -8.18 10.56
CA ALA A 6 -57.60 -7.42 9.32
C ALA A 6 -56.52 -6.35 9.15
N GLN A 7 -56.18 -5.63 10.22
CA GLN A 7 -55.13 -4.60 10.21
C GLN A 7 -53.74 -5.22 10.00
N ARG A 8 -53.47 -6.40 10.59
CA ARG A 8 -52.25 -7.16 10.29
C ARG A 8 -52.12 -7.52 8.81
N ARG A 9 -53.17 -8.08 8.21
CA ARG A 9 -53.18 -8.42 6.77
C ARG A 9 -53.02 -7.19 5.87
N ALA A 10 -53.62 -6.06 6.24
CA ALA A 10 -53.47 -4.80 5.51
C ALA A 10 -52.03 -4.27 5.59
N ASN A 11 -51.42 -4.30 6.77
CA ASN A 11 -50.04 -3.90 6.99
C ASN A 11 -49.05 -4.79 6.22
N GLU A 12 -49.27 -6.10 6.18
CA GLU A 12 -48.46 -7.04 5.39
C GLU A 12 -48.54 -6.75 3.88
N LYS A 13 -49.74 -6.47 3.35
CA LYS A 13 -49.91 -6.10 1.94
C LYS A 13 -49.19 -4.80 1.61
N HIS A 14 -49.28 -3.81 2.50
CA HIS A 14 -48.61 -2.53 2.32
C HIS A 14 -47.09 -2.67 2.40
N ALA A 15 -46.58 -3.41 3.39
CA ALA A 15 -45.15 -3.68 3.54
C ALA A 15 -44.54 -4.34 2.29
N LYS A 16 -45.20 -5.37 1.73
CA LYS A 16 -44.76 -6.01 0.47
C LYS A 16 -44.77 -5.06 -0.72
N GLY A 17 -45.71 -4.12 -0.77
CA GLY A 17 -45.78 -3.08 -1.80
C GLY A 17 -44.64 -2.06 -1.67
N VAL A 18 -44.29 -1.69 -0.44
CA VAL A 18 -43.19 -0.77 -0.12
C VAL A 18 -41.84 -1.43 -0.40
N GLU A 19 -41.62 -2.68 0.04
CA GLU A 19 -40.40 -3.45 -0.24
C GLU A 19 -40.11 -3.55 -1.75
N LYS A 20 -41.13 -3.79 -2.58
CA LYS A 20 -40.96 -3.85 -4.04
C LYS A 20 -40.54 -2.51 -4.67
N ARG A 21 -40.85 -1.37 -4.02
CA ARG A 21 -40.53 -0.02 -4.51
C ARG A 21 -39.19 0.52 -3.98
N MET A 22 -38.73 0.00 -2.83
CA MET A 22 -37.53 0.48 -2.13
C MET A 22 -36.21 -0.01 -2.73
N GLY A 23 -36.25 -0.85 -3.78
CA GLY A 23 -35.04 -1.37 -4.42
C GLY A 23 -34.24 -2.34 -3.52
N LYS A 24 -32.98 -2.60 -3.85
CA LYS A 24 -32.10 -3.42 -3.01
C LYS A 24 -31.68 -2.62 -1.78
N PRO A 25 -31.78 -3.17 -0.56
CA PRO A 25 -31.32 -2.47 0.64
C PRO A 25 -29.83 -2.16 0.52
N GLU A 26 -29.36 -1.05 1.12
CA GLU A 26 -27.95 -0.63 1.06
C GLU A 26 -27.00 -1.72 1.59
N SER A 27 -27.47 -2.54 2.55
CA SER A 27 -26.76 -3.71 3.06
C SER A 27 -26.59 -4.83 2.04
N ALA A 28 -27.41 -4.88 0.99
CA ALA A 28 -27.29 -5.81 -0.14
C ALA A 28 -26.46 -5.23 -1.30
N ILE A 29 -26.06 -3.96 -1.24
CA ILE A 29 -25.12 -3.38 -2.19
C ILE A 29 -23.72 -3.88 -1.78
N LYS A 30 -23.21 -4.89 -2.49
CA LYS A 30 -21.81 -5.32 -2.31
C LYS A 30 -20.91 -4.10 -2.51
N LYS A 31 -20.15 -3.74 -1.47
CA LYS A 31 -19.13 -2.69 -1.58
C LYS A 31 -18.27 -2.97 -2.80
N LYS A 32 -18.18 -1.98 -3.69
CA LYS A 32 -17.34 -2.03 -4.88
C LYS A 32 -15.93 -2.37 -4.44
N GLU A 33 -15.45 -3.57 -4.77
CA GLU A 33 -14.10 -3.97 -4.42
C GLU A 33 -13.13 -2.95 -5.01
N THR A 34 -12.28 -2.39 -4.16
CA THR A 34 -11.20 -1.51 -4.59
C THR A 34 -10.31 -2.32 -5.51
N LYS A 35 -10.34 -2.00 -6.81
CA LYS A 35 -9.43 -2.59 -7.80
C LYS A 35 -8.00 -2.32 -7.34
N ARG A 36 -7.29 -3.37 -6.93
CA ARG A 36 -5.87 -3.26 -6.59
C ARG A 36 -5.08 -2.95 -7.85
N SER A 37 -3.99 -2.20 -7.69
CA SER A 37 -3.01 -2.00 -8.75
C SER A 37 -2.51 -3.38 -9.25
N PRO A 38 -2.36 -3.57 -10.58
CA PRO A 38 -1.77 -4.79 -11.14
C PRO A 38 -0.30 -4.94 -10.74
N VAL A 39 0.36 -3.83 -10.36
CA VAL A 39 1.73 -3.81 -9.87
C VAL A 39 1.73 -3.75 -8.35
N GLY A 40 2.28 -4.79 -7.72
CA GLY A 40 2.46 -4.86 -6.29
C GLY A 40 3.63 -4.02 -5.78
N ILE A 41 3.61 -3.72 -4.48
CA ILE A 41 4.65 -2.90 -3.81
C ILE A 41 6.05 -3.48 -4.02
N ALA A 42 6.20 -4.82 -3.98
CA ALA A 42 7.48 -5.48 -4.18
C ALA A 42 8.11 -5.15 -5.55
N ALA A 43 7.30 -5.07 -6.62
CA ALA A 43 7.78 -4.71 -7.95
C ALA A 43 8.22 -3.25 -8.03
N VAL A 44 7.51 -2.34 -7.35
CA VAL A 44 7.89 -0.92 -7.26
C VAL A 44 9.21 -0.77 -6.51
N VAL A 45 9.36 -1.45 -5.37
CA VAL A 45 10.59 -1.43 -4.57
C VAL A 45 11.78 -1.97 -5.36
N LEU A 46 11.58 -3.08 -6.10
CA LEU A 46 12.62 -3.64 -6.95
C LEU A 46 13.05 -2.66 -8.05
N LEU A 47 12.11 -2.00 -8.72
CA LEU A 47 12.44 -1.00 -9.74
C LEU A 47 13.25 0.17 -9.18
N ILE A 48 12.85 0.69 -8.01
CA ILE A 48 13.61 1.74 -7.32
C ILE A 48 15.02 1.24 -7.02
N PHE A 49 15.17 0.02 -6.50
CA PHE A 49 16.47 -0.55 -6.20
C PHE A 49 17.36 -0.67 -7.45
N VAL A 50 16.82 -1.17 -8.57
CA VAL A 50 17.56 -1.31 -9.83
C VAL A 50 18.09 0.03 -10.35
N VAL A 51 17.35 1.12 -10.14
CA VAL A 51 17.76 2.46 -10.56
C VAL A 51 18.74 3.10 -9.57
N VAL A 52 18.49 2.96 -8.25
CA VAL A 52 19.23 3.69 -7.21
C VAL A 52 20.52 2.97 -6.78
N ALA A 53 20.50 1.64 -6.69
CA ALA A 53 21.65 0.88 -6.19
C ALA A 53 22.94 1.07 -7.02
N PRO A 54 22.90 1.06 -8.38
CA PRO A 54 24.11 1.30 -9.17
C PRO A 54 24.71 2.68 -8.91
N LEU A 55 23.84 3.70 -8.76
CA LEU A 55 24.28 5.05 -8.45
C LEU A 55 25.06 5.05 -7.13
N LEU A 56 24.50 4.45 -6.06
CA LEU A 56 25.17 4.36 -4.75
C LEU A 56 26.48 3.56 -4.79
N ILE A 57 26.54 2.49 -5.59
CA ILE A 57 27.75 1.67 -5.75
C ILE A 57 28.90 2.48 -6.38
N GLU A 58 28.62 3.44 -7.25
CA GLU A 58 29.66 4.30 -7.82
C GLU A 58 30.34 5.17 -6.76
N GLN A 59 29.60 5.71 -5.79
CA GLN A 59 30.21 6.49 -4.70
C GLN A 59 31.03 5.60 -3.76
N LEU A 60 30.62 4.34 -3.56
CA LEU A 60 31.40 3.37 -2.78
C LEU A 60 32.75 3.04 -3.44
N LYS A 61 32.88 3.14 -4.77
CA LYS A 61 34.18 2.95 -5.46
C LYS A 61 35.21 4.04 -5.14
N VAL A 62 34.78 5.18 -4.61
CA VAL A 62 35.68 6.27 -4.20
C VAL A 62 36.31 6.00 -2.84
N LEU A 63 35.72 5.15 -2.01
CA LEU A 63 36.26 4.74 -0.70
C LEU A 63 37.70 4.22 -0.75
N PRO A 64 38.08 3.25 -1.60
CA PRO A 64 39.46 2.75 -1.66
C PRO A 64 40.46 3.84 -2.06
N TYR A 65 40.05 4.79 -2.91
CA TYR A 65 40.90 5.92 -3.29
C TYR A 65 41.11 6.87 -2.10
N ILE A 66 40.03 7.25 -1.41
CA ILE A 66 40.10 8.09 -0.20
C ILE A 66 40.93 7.40 0.89
N TRP A 67 40.75 6.10 1.07
CA TRP A 67 41.53 5.31 2.01
C TRP A 67 43.03 5.31 1.66
N GLY A 68 43.36 5.20 0.38
CA GLY A 68 44.73 5.35 -0.11
C GLY A 68 45.32 6.71 0.26
N LEU A 69 44.59 7.80 0.00
CA LEU A 69 45.03 9.16 0.36
C LEU A 69 45.26 9.32 1.87
N ILE A 70 44.38 8.78 2.71
CA ILE A 70 44.51 8.81 4.16
C ILE A 70 45.74 8.00 4.59
N ARG A 71 45.91 6.78 4.06
CA ARG A 71 47.07 5.92 4.37
C ARG A 71 48.38 6.60 3.99
N ASP A 72 48.45 7.20 2.81
CA ASP A 72 49.63 7.90 2.33
C ASP A 72 49.97 9.13 3.19
N ALA A 73 48.94 9.86 3.64
CA ALA A 73 49.11 10.98 4.57
C ALA A 73 49.64 10.50 5.94
N LEU A 74 49.10 9.41 6.47
CA LEU A 74 49.57 8.81 7.72
C LEU A 74 50.99 8.25 7.61
N ALA A 75 51.34 7.65 6.47
CA ALA A 75 52.69 7.15 6.22
C ALA A 75 53.72 8.28 6.17
N LYS A 76 53.37 9.43 5.56
CA LYS A 76 54.24 10.62 5.52
C LYS A 76 54.53 11.21 6.91
N VAL A 77 53.61 11.03 7.86
CA VAL A 77 53.77 11.49 9.25
C VAL A 77 54.37 10.37 10.14
N GLY A 78 54.74 9.22 9.57
CA GLY A 78 55.37 8.10 10.28
C GLY A 78 54.41 7.30 11.18
N LEU A 79 53.11 7.50 11.00
CA LEU A 79 52.05 6.90 11.84
C LEU A 79 51.67 5.48 11.39
N VAL A 80 51.97 5.12 10.15
CA VAL A 80 51.70 3.81 9.53
C VAL A 80 52.88 3.42 8.64
N SER A 81 53.26 2.14 8.63
CA SER A 81 54.25 1.62 7.67
C SER A 81 53.61 1.48 6.28
N GLY A 82 54.27 2.08 5.29
CA GLY A 82 53.94 1.98 3.86
C GLY A 82 53.92 0.54 3.37
#